data_AF-A0A8T4FD09-F1
#
_entry.id   AF-A0A8T4FD09-F1
#
_cell.length_a   1.000
_cell.length_b   1.000
_cell.length_c   1.000
_cell.angle_alpha   90.00
_cell.angle_beta   90.00
_cell.angle_gamma   90.00
#
_symmetry.space_group_name_H-M   'P 1'
#
loop_
_entity.id
_entity.type
_entity.pdbx_description
1 polymer ?
#
loop_
_entity_poly.entity_id
_entity_poly.type
_entity_poly.pdbx_seq_one_letter_code
_entity_poly.pdbx_strand_id
1 'polypeptide(L)'
;MRHVFGLFVGIVVAAAVLFGGGWAAQEAVSGAAKNVDPIKDGRLLLALGVMIVVGLLVGLVLVGRLSPLAAFVPSMVLLAWTVVYALDVTRAADLAPAGASVQKDLAQAGQGMLALLFSGVYALLGVALFIPVLMPSRWAGPAREDMMDEYEETAGQEYY
;
A
#
# COMPACT_ATOMS: atom_id res chain seq x y z
N MET A 1 19.82 -3.54 -9.61
CA MET A 1 18.97 -4.48 -8.87
C MET A 1 18.02 -3.83 -7.85
N ARG A 2 18.44 -2.80 -7.10
CA ARG A 2 17.59 -2.11 -6.09
C ARG A 2 16.22 -1.60 -6.58
N HIS A 3 16.13 -1.15 -7.84
CA HIS A 3 14.88 -0.64 -8.43
C HIS A 3 13.88 -1.75 -8.79
N VAL A 4 14.38 -2.90 -9.26
CA VAL A 4 13.56 -4.07 -9.57
C VAL A 4 12.98 -4.65 -8.28
N PHE A 5 13.80 -4.75 -7.23
CA PHE A 5 13.32 -5.14 -5.90
C PHE A 5 12.23 -4.19 -5.38
N GLY A 6 12.44 -2.88 -5.51
CA GLY A 6 11.43 -1.87 -5.17
C GLY A 6 10.11 -2.05 -5.92
N LEU A 7 10.18 -2.35 -7.22
CA LEU A 7 8.99 -2.65 -8.03
C LEU A 7 8.23 -3.87 -7.49
N PHE A 8 8.93 -4.98 -7.24
CA PHE A 8 8.31 -6.18 -6.69
C PHE A 8 7.65 -5.92 -5.34
N VAL A 9 8.33 -5.22 -4.43
CA VAL A 9 7.75 -4.83 -3.14
C VAL A 9 6.50 -3.96 -3.35
N GLY A 10 6.57 -2.98 -4.26
CA GLY A 10 5.43 -2.13 -4.57
C GLY A 10 4.22 -2.90 -5.11
N ILE A 11 4.44 -3.89 -5.98
CA ILE A 11 3.38 -4.77 -6.48
C ILE A 11 2.77 -5.61 -5.35
N VAL A 12 3.61 -6.20 -4.49
CA VAL A 12 3.15 -7.00 -3.35
C VAL A 12 2.33 -6.14 -2.39
N VAL A 13 2.79 -4.91 -2.09
CA VAL A 13 2.07 -3.98 -1.22
C VAL A 13 0.75 -3.56 -1.85
N ALA A 14 0.72 -3.24 -3.14
CA ALA A 14 -0.52 -2.92 -3.85
C ALA A 14 -1.53 -4.07 -3.76
N ALA A 15 -1.09 -5.29 -4.05
CA ALA A 15 -1.94 -6.49 -3.96
C ALA A 15 -2.42 -6.75 -2.53
N ALA A 16 -1.54 -6.60 -1.53
CA ALA A 16 -1.88 -6.79 -0.13
C ALA A 16 -2.91 -5.76 0.36
N VAL A 17 -2.77 -4.48 -0.02
CA VAL A 17 -3.70 -3.41 0.35
C VAL A 17 -5.06 -3.59 -0.35
N LEU A 18 -5.05 -3.92 -1.64
CA LEU A 18 -6.27 -4.12 -2.41
C LEU A 18 -7.01 -5.38 -1.94
N PHE A 19 -6.42 -6.56 -2.16
CA PHE A 19 -7.10 -7.82 -1.90
C PHE A 19 -7.12 -8.19 -0.43
N GLY A 20 -5.98 -8.10 0.25
CA GLY A 20 -5.87 -8.42 1.67
C GLY A 20 -6.65 -7.41 2.54
N GLY A 21 -6.43 -6.11 2.29
CA GLY A 21 -7.15 -5.04 2.96
C GLY A 21 -8.65 -5.06 2.67
N GLY A 22 -9.06 -5.25 1.40
CA GLY A 22 -10.46 -5.37 1.02
C GLY A 22 -11.15 -6.56 1.70
N TRP A 23 -10.58 -7.75 1.60
CA TRP A 23 -11.14 -8.95 2.23
C TRP A 23 -11.26 -8.81 3.74
N ALA A 24 -10.18 -8.37 4.40
CA ALA A 24 -10.16 -8.23 5.85
C ALA A 24 -11.15 -7.16 6.33
N ALA A 25 -11.24 -6.03 5.64
CA ALA A 25 -12.21 -4.97 5.95
C ALA A 25 -13.65 -5.48 5.85
N GLN A 26 -13.97 -6.22 4.80
CA GLN A 26 -15.30 -6.80 4.63
C GLN A 26 -15.66 -7.80 5.73
N GLU A 27 -14.71 -8.63 6.14
CA GLU A 27 -14.91 -9.58 7.25
C GLU A 27 -15.10 -8.84 8.58
N ALA A 28 -14.31 -7.80 8.84
CA ALA A 28 -14.42 -6.99 10.05
C ALA A 28 -15.77 -6.26 10.14
N VAL A 29 -16.22 -5.64 9.04
CA VAL A 29 -17.54 -5.00 8.99
C VAL A 29 -18.66 -6.02 9.18
N SER A 30 -18.55 -7.19 8.55
CA SER A 30 -19.54 -8.27 8.69
C SER A 30 -19.60 -8.83 10.11
N GLY A 31 -18.44 -9.01 10.75
CA GLY A 31 -18.32 -9.45 12.14
C GLY A 31 -18.90 -8.43 13.13
N ALA A 32 -18.60 -7.14 12.92
CA ALA A 32 -19.14 -6.05 13.73
C ALA A 32 -20.67 -5.96 13.62
N ALA A 33 -21.23 -6.05 12.41
CA ALA A 33 -22.68 -6.03 12.20
C ALA A 33 -23.41 -7.20 12.90
N LYS A 34 -22.72 -8.32 13.11
CA LYS A 34 -23.24 -9.52 13.78
C LYS A 34 -22.91 -9.58 15.28
N ASN A 35 -22.22 -8.57 15.82
CA ASN A 35 -21.70 -8.56 17.20
C ASN A 35 -20.91 -9.83 17.56
N VAL A 36 -20.10 -10.32 16.61
CA VAL A 36 -19.27 -11.51 16.82
C VAL A 36 -18.07 -11.13 17.70
N ASP A 37 -17.82 -11.95 18.72
CA ASP A 37 -16.60 -11.84 19.53
C ASP A 37 -15.39 -12.29 18.69
N PRO A 38 -14.43 -11.39 18.40
CA PRO A 38 -13.27 -11.74 17.59
C PRO A 38 -12.54 -12.96 18.14
N ILE A 39 -12.35 -13.08 19.45
CA ILE A 39 -11.55 -14.17 20.05
C ILE A 39 -12.18 -15.54 19.80
N LYS A 40 -13.51 -15.58 19.60
CA LYS A 40 -14.27 -16.82 19.38
C LYS A 40 -14.44 -17.16 17.90
N ASP A 41 -14.16 -16.22 17.00
CA ASP A 41 -14.28 -16.42 15.56
C ASP A 41 -12.90 -16.36 14.89
N GLY A 42 -12.40 -17.52 14.49
CA GLY A 42 -11.09 -17.65 13.85
C GLY A 42 -10.97 -16.87 12.54
N ARG A 43 -12.07 -16.64 11.80
CA ARG A 43 -12.05 -15.89 10.53
C ARG A 43 -11.93 -14.40 10.79
N LEU A 44 -12.62 -13.89 11.81
CA LEU A 44 -12.48 -12.51 12.26
C LEU A 44 -11.08 -12.24 12.85
N LEU A 45 -10.52 -13.17 13.63
CA LEU A 45 -9.11 -13.08 14.08
C LEU A 45 -8.13 -13.06 12.92
N LEU A 46 -8.33 -13.93 11.93
CA LEU A 46 -7.48 -13.97 10.75
C LEU A 46 -7.57 -12.65 9.99
N ALA A 47 -8.76 -12.08 9.81
CA ALA A 47 -8.94 -10.78 9.19
C ALA A 47 -8.19 -9.67 9.93
N LEU A 48 -8.27 -9.62 11.27
CA LEU A 48 -7.50 -8.67 12.07
C LEU A 48 -5.99 -8.88 11.92
N GLY A 49 -5.52 -10.13 11.92
CA GLY A 49 -4.12 -10.46 11.65
C GLY A 49 -3.65 -9.98 10.27
N VAL A 50 -4.47 -10.15 9.24
CA VAL A 50 -4.20 -9.64 7.89
C VAL A 50 -4.12 -8.12 7.88
N MET A 51 -5.02 -7.41 8.57
CA MET A 51 -4.94 -5.94 8.69
C MET A 51 -3.65 -5.48 9.34
N ILE A 52 -3.19 -6.16 10.40
CA ILE A 52 -1.91 -5.85 11.06
C ILE A 52 -0.77 -6.00 10.07
N VAL A 53 -0.72 -7.11 9.32
CA VAL A 53 0.33 -7.35 8.32
C VAL A 53 0.29 -6.29 7.21
N VAL A 54 -0.89 -5.95 6.69
CA VAL A 54 -1.04 -4.90 5.66
C VAL A 54 -0.58 -3.55 6.20
N GLY A 55 -0.98 -3.19 7.44
CA GLY A 55 -0.55 -1.96 8.09
C GLY A 55 0.97 -1.89 8.28
N LEU A 56 1.61 -3.00 8.65
CA LEU A 56 3.06 -3.10 8.76
C LEU A 56 3.76 -2.93 7.41
N LEU A 57 3.24 -3.55 6.34
CA LEU A 57 3.78 -3.38 4.98
C LEU A 57 3.69 -1.93 4.51
N VAL A 58 2.55 -1.27 4.73
CA VAL A 58 2.36 0.15 4.40
C VAL A 58 3.30 1.03 5.22
N GLY A 59 3.39 0.80 6.54
CA GLY A 59 4.30 1.55 7.42
C GLY A 59 5.77 1.38 7.04
N LEU A 60 6.18 0.17 6.67
CA LEU A 60 7.54 -0.12 6.21
C LEU A 60 7.89 0.64 4.93
N VAL A 61 6.95 0.74 4.00
CA VAL A 61 7.15 1.52 2.75
C VAL A 61 7.23 3.02 3.04
N LEU A 62 6.38 3.53 3.93
CA LEU A 62 6.36 4.94 4.30
C LEU A 62 7.66 5.38 4.99
N VAL A 63 8.10 4.64 6.01
CA VAL A 63 9.22 5.03 6.88
C VAL A 63 10.56 4.46 6.40
N GLY A 64 10.58 3.26 5.82
CA GLY A 64 11.81 2.55 5.48
C GLY A 64 12.54 3.18 4.28
N ARG A 65 13.87 3.05 4.23
CA ARG A 65 14.70 3.50 3.09
C ARG A 65 14.63 2.55 1.88
N LEU A 66 13.44 2.02 1.59
CA LEU A 66 13.20 1.22 0.39
C LEU A 66 13.21 2.11 -0.85
N SER A 67 13.50 1.51 -2.01
CA SER A 67 13.48 2.22 -3.29
C SER A 67 12.16 3.00 -3.44
N PRO A 68 12.19 4.25 -3.94
CA PRO A 68 10.97 5.07 -4.14
C PRO A 68 9.87 4.37 -4.93
N LEU A 69 10.24 3.44 -5.82
CA LEU A 69 9.29 2.62 -6.58
C LEU A 69 8.34 1.81 -5.69
N ALA A 70 8.79 1.36 -4.52
CA ALA A 70 7.98 0.57 -3.60
C ALA A 70 6.78 1.35 -3.04
N ALA A 71 6.89 2.69 -2.96
CA ALA A 71 5.81 3.59 -2.55
C ALA A 71 5.03 4.15 -3.74
N PHE A 72 5.73 4.41 -4.85
CA PHE A 72 5.14 4.96 -6.06
C PHE A 72 4.13 4.01 -6.72
N VAL A 73 4.46 2.73 -6.84
CA VAL A 73 3.58 1.75 -7.50
C VAL A 73 2.23 1.61 -6.79
N PRO A 74 2.16 1.32 -5.47
CA PRO A 74 0.88 1.22 -4.79
C PRO A 74 0.13 2.55 -4.74
N SER A 75 0.82 3.69 -4.56
CA SER A 75 0.14 4.99 -4.59
C SER A 75 -0.51 5.28 -5.94
N MET A 76 0.19 5.04 -7.06
CA MET A 76 -0.37 5.24 -8.40
C MET A 76 -1.57 4.35 -8.66
N VAL A 77 -1.52 3.08 -8.26
CA VAL A 77 -2.67 2.16 -8.42
C VAL A 77 -3.89 2.68 -7.66
N LEU A 78 -3.72 3.04 -6.38
CA LEU A 78 -4.82 3.53 -5.55
C LEU A 78 -5.38 4.87 -6.04
N LEU A 79 -4.52 5.82 -6.39
CA LEU A 79 -4.92 7.13 -6.88
C LEU A 79 -5.55 7.06 -8.26
N ALA A 80 -5.00 6.25 -9.18
CA ALA A 80 -5.59 6.06 -10.51
C ALA A 80 -7.00 5.48 -10.39
N TRP A 81 -7.21 4.48 -9.54
CA TRP A 81 -8.55 3.92 -9.36
C TRP A 81 -9.52 4.91 -8.70
N THR A 82 -9.02 5.72 -7.74
CA THR A 82 -9.78 6.83 -7.15
C THR A 82 -10.20 7.86 -8.20
N VAL A 83 -9.32 8.20 -9.15
CA VAL A 83 -9.64 9.11 -10.25
C VAL A 83 -10.70 8.49 -11.18
N VAL A 84 -10.59 7.19 -11.50
CA VAL A 84 -11.63 6.50 -12.27
C VAL A 84 -12.97 6.58 -11.55
N TYR A 85 -13.01 6.37 -10.22
CA TYR A 85 -14.22 6.53 -9.41
C TYR A 85 -14.80 7.94 -9.46
N ALA A 86 -13.96 8.97 -9.37
CA ALA A 86 -14.39 10.36 -9.44
C ALA A 86 -15.00 10.73 -10.81
N LEU A 87 -14.55 10.07 -11.88
CA LEU A 87 -15.04 10.33 -13.24
C LEU A 87 -16.24 9.46 -13.61
N ASP A 88 -16.25 8.20 -13.18
CA ASP A 88 -17.26 7.21 -13.52
C ASP A 88 -17.35 6.12 -12.43
N VAL A 89 -18.39 6.22 -11.62
CA VAL A 89 -18.65 5.30 -10.51
C VAL A 89 -18.91 3.88 -11.00
N THR A 90 -19.64 3.71 -12.10
CA THR A 90 -19.98 2.40 -12.65
C THR A 90 -18.72 1.71 -13.16
N ARG A 91 -17.90 2.44 -13.94
CA ARG A 91 -16.64 1.90 -14.44
C ARG A 91 -15.67 1.56 -13.31
N ALA A 92 -15.62 2.36 -12.26
CA ALA A 92 -14.79 2.03 -11.10
C ALA A 92 -15.27 0.77 -10.37
N ALA A 93 -16.59 0.57 -10.28
CA ALA A 93 -17.18 -0.63 -9.69
C ALA A 93 -16.87 -1.90 -10.50
N ASP A 94 -16.91 -1.80 -11.83
CA ASP A 94 -16.64 -2.92 -12.75
C ASP A 94 -15.18 -3.40 -12.72
N LEU A 95 -14.24 -2.56 -12.25
CA LEU A 95 -12.84 -2.94 -12.07
C LEU A 95 -12.63 -3.86 -10.84
N ALA A 96 -13.55 -3.87 -9.88
CA ALA A 96 -13.47 -4.80 -8.77
C ALA A 96 -14.02 -6.18 -9.17
N PRO A 97 -13.35 -7.29 -8.82
CA PRO A 97 -13.83 -8.64 -9.08
C PRO A 97 -14.94 -9.01 -8.08
N ALA A 98 -16.05 -8.28 -8.06
CA ALA A 98 -17.18 -8.46 -7.14
C ALA A 98 -18.36 -9.24 -7.75
N GLY A 99 -18.24 -9.69 -9.01
CA GLY A 99 -19.30 -10.40 -9.73
C GLY A 99 -19.58 -11.81 -9.20
N ALA A 100 -20.82 -12.27 -9.37
CA ALA A 100 -21.29 -13.58 -8.91
C ALA A 100 -20.60 -14.78 -9.59
N SER A 101 -19.93 -14.57 -10.73
CA SER A 101 -19.17 -15.60 -11.46
C SER A 101 -17.75 -15.81 -10.91
N VAL A 102 -17.32 -15.00 -9.94
CA VAL A 102 -15.97 -15.04 -9.36
C VAL A 102 -15.97 -15.91 -8.10
N GLN A 103 -14.82 -16.53 -7.77
CA GLN A 103 -14.65 -17.29 -6.53
C GLN A 103 -15.09 -16.47 -5.31
N LYS A 104 -15.80 -17.11 -4.37
CA LYS A 104 -16.49 -16.43 -3.26
C LYS A 104 -15.60 -15.50 -2.43
N ASP A 105 -14.39 -15.95 -2.08
CA ASP A 105 -13.46 -15.14 -1.28
C ASP A 105 -12.91 -13.94 -2.07
N LEU A 106 -12.72 -14.11 -3.38
CA LEU A 106 -12.28 -13.03 -4.26
C LEU A 106 -13.41 -12.02 -4.52
N ALA A 107 -14.65 -12.49 -4.66
CA ALA A 107 -15.85 -11.64 -4.70
C ALA A 107 -16.01 -10.83 -3.41
N GLN A 108 -15.77 -11.46 -2.25
CA GLN A 108 -15.78 -10.80 -0.96
C GLN A 108 -14.68 -9.74 -0.85
N ALA A 109 -13.46 -10.05 -1.30
CA ALA A 109 -12.38 -9.06 -1.39
C ALA A 109 -12.79 -7.87 -2.27
N GLY A 110 -13.39 -8.14 -3.44
CA GLY A 110 -13.94 -7.14 -4.35
C GLY A 110 -14.93 -6.18 -3.68
N GLN A 111 -15.88 -6.71 -2.91
CA GLN A 111 -16.83 -5.88 -2.15
C GLN A 111 -16.13 -4.97 -1.14
N GLY A 112 -15.15 -5.51 -0.41
CA GLY A 112 -14.37 -4.72 0.54
C GLY A 112 -13.49 -3.67 -0.13
N MET A 113 -12.94 -3.96 -1.31
CA MET A 113 -12.21 -2.96 -2.10
C MET A 113 -13.12 -1.80 -2.50
N LEU A 114 -14.35 -2.09 -2.95
CA LEU A 114 -15.31 -1.03 -3.27
C LEU A 114 -15.70 -0.22 -2.03
N ALA A 115 -15.89 -0.88 -0.88
CA ALA A 115 -16.16 -0.18 0.37
C ALA A 115 -15.00 0.77 0.75
N LEU A 116 -13.75 0.34 0.62
CA LEU A 116 -12.56 1.17 0.89
C LEU A 116 -12.36 2.29 -0.14
N LEU A 117 -12.73 2.06 -1.40
CA LEU A 117 -12.72 3.07 -2.46
C LEU A 117 -13.78 4.15 -2.20
N PHE A 118 -15.03 3.75 -1.99
CA PHE A 118 -16.16 4.67 -1.82
C PHE A 118 -16.12 5.44 -0.50
N SER A 119 -15.52 4.87 0.55
CA SER A 119 -15.24 5.58 1.80
C SER A 119 -14.06 6.55 1.72
N GLY A 120 -13.32 6.56 0.60
CA GLY A 120 -12.16 7.45 0.41
C GLY A 120 -10.87 6.96 1.08
N VAL A 121 -10.86 5.78 1.71
CA VAL A 121 -9.66 5.23 2.37
C VAL A 121 -8.54 5.00 1.36
N TYR A 122 -8.83 4.51 0.16
CA TYR A 122 -7.82 4.38 -0.90
C TYR A 122 -7.27 5.71 -1.41
N ALA A 123 -8.08 6.77 -1.42
CA ALA A 123 -7.61 8.11 -1.75
C ALA A 123 -6.59 8.59 -0.70
N LEU A 124 -6.94 8.47 0.59
CA LEU A 124 -6.08 8.86 1.71
C LEU A 124 -4.77 8.06 1.74
N LEU A 125 -4.84 6.73 1.60
CA LEU A 125 -3.66 5.87 1.54
C LEU A 125 -2.81 6.13 0.32
N GLY A 126 -3.44 6.35 -0.85
CA GLY A 126 -2.75 6.69 -2.08
C GLY A 126 -1.94 7.98 -1.95
N VAL A 127 -2.51 9.02 -1.35
CA VAL A 127 -1.79 10.27 -1.07
C VAL A 127 -0.67 10.04 -0.06
N ALA A 128 -0.95 9.36 1.06
CA ALA A 128 0.05 9.07 2.08
C ALA A 128 1.28 8.33 1.50
N LEU A 129 1.04 7.31 0.67
CA LEU A 129 2.08 6.55 -0.01
C LEU A 129 2.79 7.33 -1.10
N PHE A 130 2.19 8.41 -1.63
CA PHE A 130 2.82 9.26 -2.62
C PHE A 130 3.79 10.28 -2.01
N ILE A 131 3.56 10.71 -0.77
CA ILE A 131 4.41 11.71 -0.09
C ILE A 131 5.91 11.35 -0.15
N PRO A 132 6.34 10.12 0.19
CA PRO A 132 7.75 9.74 0.08
C PRO A 132 8.36 9.86 -1.31
N VAL A 133 7.56 9.71 -2.37
CA VAL A 133 8.03 9.77 -3.76
C VAL A 133 8.53 11.17 -4.10
N LEU A 134 7.95 12.20 -3.48
CA LEU A 134 8.31 13.59 -3.71
C LEU A 134 9.63 14.00 -3.01
N MET A 135 10.16 13.17 -2.10
CA MET A 135 11.38 13.48 -1.36
C MET A 135 12.62 13.19 -2.21
N PRO A 136 13.42 14.21 -2.61
CA PRO A 136 14.61 14.01 -3.44
C PRO A 136 15.65 13.11 -2.79
N SER A 137 15.75 13.14 -1.46
CA SER A 137 16.66 12.33 -0.65
C SER A 137 16.45 10.81 -0.82
N ARG A 138 15.27 10.37 -1.25
CA ARG A 138 15.01 8.94 -1.50
C ARG A 138 15.43 8.49 -2.90
N TRP A 139 15.65 9.45 -3.80
CA TRP A 139 16.16 9.21 -5.15
C TRP A 139 17.69 9.28 -5.20
N ALA A 140 18.30 10.12 -4.37
CA ALA A 140 19.75 10.13 -4.16
C ALA A 140 20.16 8.84 -3.44
N GLY A 141 20.89 7.96 -4.13
CA GLY A 141 21.44 6.77 -3.50
C GLY A 141 22.51 7.14 -2.44
N PRO A 142 22.86 6.20 -1.54
CA PRO A 142 23.91 6.41 -0.51
C PRO A 142 25.25 6.92 -1.08
N ALA A 143 25.54 6.59 -2.34
CA ALA A 143 26.76 6.99 -3.04
C ALA A 143 27.00 8.52 -3.11
N ARG A 144 25.99 9.35 -2.85
CA ARG A 144 26.16 10.80 -2.81
C ARG A 144 26.57 11.31 -1.42
N GLU A 145 26.24 10.59 -0.35
CA GLU A 145 26.74 10.86 1.00
C GLU A 145 28.19 10.37 1.11
N ASP A 146 28.46 9.11 0.71
CA ASP A 146 29.82 8.54 0.75
C ASP A 146 30.85 9.35 -0.07
N MET A 147 30.48 9.86 -1.25
CA MET A 147 31.37 10.73 -2.03
C MET A 147 31.55 12.09 -1.38
N MET A 148 30.51 12.70 -0.80
CA MET A 148 30.67 14.01 -0.13
C MET A 148 31.55 13.89 1.11
N ASP A 149 31.39 12.81 1.88
CA ASP A 149 32.24 12.51 3.03
C ASP A 149 33.70 12.27 2.60
N GLU A 150 33.93 11.54 1.49
CA GLU A 150 35.28 11.34 0.93
C GLU A 150 35.90 12.65 0.40
N TYR A 151 35.11 13.54 -0.23
CA TYR A 151 35.60 14.87 -0.64
C TYR A 151 35.93 15.76 0.56
N GLU A 152 35.14 15.75 1.63
CA GLU A 152 35.41 16.50 2.86
C GLU A 152 36.64 15.95 3.61
N GLU A 153 36.81 14.63 3.65
CA GLU A 153 37.98 13.99 4.27
C GLU A 153 39.27 14.27 3.48
N THR A 154 39.22 14.21 2.15
CA THR A 154 40.37 14.50 1.29
C THR A 154 40.73 15.99 1.34
N ALA A 155 39.74 16.87 1.34
CA ALA A 155 39.95 18.32 1.48
C ALA A 155 40.51 18.68 2.87
N GLY A 156 40.09 17.98 3.93
CA GLY A 156 40.62 18.18 5.29
C GLY A 156 42.07 17.72 5.47
N GLN A 157 42.53 16.72 4.72
CA GLN A 157 43.92 16.26 4.74
C GLN A 157 44.89 17.17 3.98
N GLU A 158 44.42 17.95 2.99
CA GLU A 158 45.28 18.82 2.18
C GLU A 158 45.72 20.10 2.93
N TYR A 159 45.13 20.40 4.09
CA TYR A 159 45.44 21.56 4.93
C TYR A 159 46.33 21.27 6.15
N TYR A 160 46.85 20.03 6.29
CA TYR A 160 47.74 19.64 7.39
C TYR A 160 49.14 19.22 6.93
#